data_AF-A0A7K1S4V6-F1
#
_entry.id   AF-A0A7K1S4V6-F1
#
_cell.length_a   1.000
_cell.length_b   1.000
_cell.length_c   1.000
_cell.angle_alpha   90.00
_cell.angle_beta   90.00
_cell.angle_gamma   90.00
#
_symmetry.space_group_name_H-M   'P 1'
#
loop_
_entity.id
_entity.type
_entity.pdbx_description
1 polymer ?
#
loop_
_entity_poly.entity_id
_entity_poly.type
_entity_poly.pdbx_seq_one_letter_code
_entity_poly.pdbx_strand_id
1 'polypeptide(L)' 'MSDISELLDFYGSQQLPQTTSQSSHWTNSKTLRNCINLAMRGAKNGNESSLKTLRLIKDLLAEQA' A
#
# COMPACT_ATOMS: atom_id res chain seq x y z
N MET A 1 -9.25 0.92 -15.13
CA MET A 1 -9.30 2.08 -14.21
C MET A 1 -9.85 1.71 -12.83
N SER A 2 -10.72 0.70 -12.70
CA SER A 2 -11.28 0.25 -11.42
C SER A 2 -10.23 -0.21 -10.39
N ASP A 3 -9.16 -0.88 -10.85
CA ASP A 3 -8.04 -1.32 -10.00
C ASP A 3 -7.29 -0.20 -9.28
N ILE A 4 -7.12 0.95 -9.93
CA ILE A 4 -6.40 2.09 -9.32
C ILE A 4 -7.22 2.61 -8.15
N SER A 5 -8.52 2.79 -8.35
CA SER A 5 -9.42 3.29 -7.31
C SER A 5 -9.49 2.32 -6.12
N GLU A 6 -9.52 1.01 -6.37
CA GLU A 6 -9.51 0.00 -5.30
C GLU A 6 -8.19 0.00 -4.51
N LEU A 7 -7.03 0.11 -5.19
CA LEU A 7 -5.74 0.21 -4.51
C LEU A 7 -5.61 1.51 -3.72
N LEU A 8 -6.07 2.62 -4.30
CA LEU A 8 -6.06 3.91 -3.62
C LEU A 8 -7.01 3.95 -2.42
N ASP A 9 -8.14 3.25 -2.48
CA ASP A 9 -9.03 3.10 -1.33
C ASP A 9 -8.41 2.20 -0.25
N PHE A 10 -7.82 1.07 -0.64
CA PHE A 10 -7.11 0.17 0.29
C PHE A 10 -5.98 0.88 1.06
N TYR A 11 -5.17 1.68 0.38
CA TYR A 11 -4.05 2.41 1.00
C TYR A 11 -4.45 3.79 1.56
N GLY A 12 -5.54 4.40 1.08
CA GLY A 12 -6.02 5.71 1.50
C GLY A 12 -6.98 5.66 2.70
N SER A 13 -7.84 4.63 2.74
CA SER A 13 -8.78 4.36 3.84
C SER A 13 -8.12 3.62 5.00
N GLN A 14 -6.93 3.02 4.79
CA GLN A 14 -6.01 2.68 5.87
C GLN A 14 -5.29 3.93 6.38
N GLN A 15 -6.02 4.79 7.11
CA GLN A 15 -5.41 5.35 8.31
C GLN A 15 -5.09 4.15 9.20
N LEU A 16 -3.87 3.60 9.05
CA LEU A 16 -3.39 2.45 9.83
C LEU A 16 -3.83 2.65 11.28
N PRO A 17 -4.68 1.78 11.84
CA PRO A 17 -4.97 1.86 13.26
C PRO A 17 -3.63 1.74 13.97
N GLN A 18 -3.27 2.77 14.73
CA GLN A 18 -2.00 2.81 15.46
C GLN A 18 -1.88 1.66 16.47
N THR A 19 -2.93 0.89 16.71
CA THR A 19 -2.96 -0.11 17.77
C THR A 19 -3.99 -1.18 17.44
N THR A 20 -3.54 -2.33 16.94
CA THR A 20 -3.99 -3.64 17.41
C THR A 20 -3.02 -4.71 16.91
N SER A 21 -2.30 -5.26 17.90
CA SER A 21 -1.58 -6.53 17.97
C SER A 21 -1.49 -7.40 16.71
N GLN A 22 -0.25 -7.81 16.39
CA GLN A 22 0.22 -8.67 15.28
C GLN A 22 0.58 -7.97 13.95
N SER A 23 0.99 -6.70 13.98
CA SER A 23 1.70 -6.14 12.82
C SER A 23 3.12 -6.71 12.78
N SER A 24 3.42 -7.54 11.77
CA SER A 24 4.80 -7.95 11.47
C SER A 24 5.70 -6.70 11.46
N HIS A 25 6.91 -6.77 12.02
CA HIS A 25 7.81 -5.62 12.22
C HIS A 25 8.06 -4.76 10.95
N TRP A 26 7.70 -5.29 9.77
CA TRP A 26 7.78 -4.65 8.46
C TRP A 26 6.61 -3.71 8.11
N THR A 27 5.38 -4.02 8.52
CA THR A 27 4.18 -3.21 8.21
C THR A 27 4.19 -1.83 8.88
N ASN A 28 4.88 -1.71 10.02
CA ASN A 28 5.02 -0.46 10.76
C ASN A 28 6.24 0.39 10.33
N SER A 29 7.07 -0.09 9.38
CA SER A 29 8.28 0.62 8.99
C SER A 29 7.96 1.93 8.24
N LYS A 30 8.54 3.04 8.70
CA LYS A 30 8.46 4.36 8.05
C LYS A 30 8.87 4.30 6.57
N THR A 31 9.81 3.40 6.25
CA THR A 31 10.29 3.17 4.89
C THR A 31 9.20 2.58 4.00
N LEU A 32 8.48 1.55 4.45
CA LEU A 32 7.42 0.91 3.67
C LEU A 32 6.28 1.90 3.39
N ARG A 33 5.87 2.69 4.39
CA ARG A 33 4.86 3.75 4.22
C ARG A 33 5.29 4.81 3.21
N ASN A 34 6.56 5.22 3.23
CA ASN A 34 7.09 6.15 2.23
C ASN A 34 7.09 5.55 0.83
N CYS A 35 7.45 4.27 0.67
CA CYS A 35 7.40 3.57 -0.60
C CYS A 35 5.96 3.48 -1.15
N ILE A 36 4.99 3.14 -0.31
CA ILE A 36 3.57 3.11 -0.68
C ILE A 36 3.10 4.49 -1.11
N ASN A 37 3.41 5.54 -0.34
CA ASN A 37 3.04 6.92 -0.67
C ASN A 37 3.63 7.38 -2.01
N LEU A 38 4.89 7.05 -2.29
CA LEU A 38 5.54 7.39 -3.55
C LEU A 38 4.90 6.64 -4.72
N ALA A 39 4.62 5.34 -4.55
CA ALA A 39 3.96 4.54 -5.57
C ALA A 39 2.51 4.99 -5.82
N MET A 40 1.77 5.42 -4.79
CA MET A 40 0.43 6.02 -4.96
C MET A 40 0.49 7.31 -5.78
N ARG A 41 1.47 8.19 -5.53
CA ARG A 41 1.65 9.41 -6.32
C ARG A 41 2.00 9.08 -7.78
N GLY A 42 2.88 8.11 -8.01
CA GLY A 42 3.21 7.63 -9.35
C GLY A 42 1.99 7.08 -10.08
N ALA A 43 1.22 6.20 -9.43
CA ALA A 43 0.04 5.58 -10.01
C ALA A 43 -1.06 6.62 -10.33
N LYS A 44 -1.26 7.63 -9.48
CA LYS A 44 -2.17 8.77 -9.76
C LYS A 44 -1.78 9.56 -11.00
N ASN A 45 -0.49 9.63 -11.33
CA ASN A 45 0.02 10.27 -12.53
C ASN A 45 0.02 9.34 -13.76
N GLY A 46 -0.60 8.15 -13.67
CA GLY A 46 -0.65 7.18 -14.77
C GLY A 46 0.58 6.28 -14.89
N ASN A 47 1.46 6.24 -13.88
CA ASN A 47 2.62 5.35 -13.91
C ASN A 47 2.20 3.90 -13.61
N GLU A 48 2.19 3.07 -14.64
CA GLU A 48 1.83 1.64 -14.55
C GLU A 48 2.79 0.82 -13.69
N SER A 49 4.09 1.16 -13.67
CA SER A 49 5.06 0.47 -12.83
C SER A 49 4.76 0.71 -11.35
N SER A 50 4.37 1.93 -10.99
CA SER A 50 3.94 2.24 -9.62
C SER A 50 2.67 1.49 -9.22
N LEU A 51 1.74 1.27 -10.16
CA LEU A 51 0.56 0.43 -9.93
C LEU A 51 0.94 -1.04 -9.67
N LYS A 52 1.86 -1.60 -10.46
CA LYS A 52 2.37 -2.97 -10.25
C LYS A 52 3.03 -3.10 -8.88
N THR A 53 3.81 -2.10 -8.47
CA THR A 53 4.42 -2.07 -7.12
C THR A 53 3.35 -2.09 -6.03
N LEU A 54 2.27 -1.31 -6.15
CA LEU A 54 1.20 -1.30 -5.15
C LEU A 54 0.49 -2.66 -5.06
N ARG A 55 0.25 -3.34 -6.19
CA ARG A 55 -0.32 -4.70 -6.18
C ARG A 55 0.59 -5.70 -5.47
N LEU A 56 1.89 -5.70 -5.79
CA LEU A 56 2.86 -6.58 -5.16
C LEU A 56 2.93 -6.36 -3.64
N ILE A 57 2.88 -5.11 -3.19
CA ILE A 57 2.84 -4.81 -1.75
C ILE A 57 1.55 -5.33 -1.12
N LYS A 58 0.39 -5.20 -1.77
CA LYS A 58 -0.90 -5.72 -1.28
C LYS A 58 -0.85 -7.24 -1.11
N ASP A 59 -0.33 -7.95 -2.12
CA ASP A 59 -0.22 -9.41 -2.11
C ASP A 59 0.71 -9.88 -0.99
N LEU A 60 1.90 -9.26 -0.85
CA LEU A 60 2.85 -9.57 0.21
C LEU A 60 2.33 -9.29 1.63
N LEU A 61 1.39 -8.34 1.78
CA LEU A 61 0.73 -8.07 3.04
C LEU A 61 -0.39 -9.07 3.33
N ALA A 62 -1.12 -9.51 2.31
CA ALA A 62 -2.17 -10.52 2.43
C ALA A 62 -1.58 -11.91 2.76
N GLU A 63 -0.43 -12.26 2.21
CA GLU A 63 0.28 -13.52 2.52
C GLU A 63 0.82 -13.58 3.96
N GLN A 64 0.91 -12.44 4.66
CA GLN A 64 1.38 -12.35 6.05
C GLN A 64 0.25 -12.36 7.10
N ALA A 65 -1.02 -12.34 6.68
CA ALA A 65 -2.21 -12.30 7.55
C ALA A 65 -2.84 -13.68 7.72
#